data_AF-A0A950ZZH8-F1
#
_entry.id   AF-A0A950ZZH8-F1
#
_cell.length_a   1.000
_cell.length_b   1.000
_cell.length_c   1.000
_cell.angle_alpha   90.00
_cell.angle_beta   90.00
_cell.angle_gamma   90.00
#
_symmetry.space_group_name_H-M   'P 1'
#
loop_
_entity.id
_entity.type
_entity.pdbx_description
1 polymer ?
#
loop_
_entity_poly.entity_id
_entity_poly.type
_entity_poly.pdbx_seq_one_letter_code
_entity_poly.pdbx_strand_id
1 'polypeptide(L)'
;MINSIPHGSSSRWPLAAYAVWLAGAAIETAIGISAGWPAQFLGKGDPHNISTEWISRGTAISPPLFLFIAVILGGVLAFAATRGKWRVIGGGLITAVGIIGVVATLGELLAAATPDVPRGVQWSALIGTALSLALAAAGATIARAGERQVKGR
;
A
#
# COMPACT_ATOMS: atom_id res chain seq x y z
N MET A 1 -10.62 47.42 1.17
CA MET A 1 -9.86 46.38 0.46
C MET A 1 -9.84 45.14 1.33
N ILE A 2 -10.63 44.11 0.97
CA ILE A 2 -10.66 42.83 1.68
C ILE A 2 -9.60 41.95 1.02
N ASN A 3 -8.49 41.71 1.72
CA ASN A 3 -7.50 40.71 1.33
C ASN A 3 -8.14 39.34 1.48
N SER A 4 -8.69 38.82 0.39
CA SER A 4 -9.05 37.41 0.27
C SER A 4 -7.76 36.61 0.25
N ILE A 5 -7.38 36.06 1.41
CA ILE A 5 -6.29 35.10 1.52
C ILE A 5 -6.67 33.91 0.62
N PRO A 6 -5.85 33.53 -0.36
CA PRO A 6 -6.13 32.37 -1.18
C PRO A 6 -6.21 31.15 -0.26
N HIS A 7 -7.36 30.48 -0.22
CA HIS A 7 -7.49 29.16 0.37
C HIS A 7 -6.57 28.22 -0.41
N GLY A 8 -5.34 28.04 0.09
CA GLY A 8 -4.35 27.16 -0.51
C GLY A 8 -4.98 25.79 -0.75
N SER A 9 -4.98 25.34 -2.01
CA SER A 9 -5.56 24.06 -2.39
C SER A 9 -4.96 22.97 -1.51
N SER A 10 -5.81 22.29 -0.73
CA SER A 10 -5.36 21.14 0.05
C SER A 10 -4.75 20.12 -0.92
N SER A 11 -3.47 19.80 -0.70
CA SER A 11 -2.72 18.95 -1.62
C SER A 11 -3.36 17.57 -1.70
N ARG A 12 -3.84 17.18 -2.90
CA ARG A 12 -4.59 15.92 -3.11
C ARG A 12 -3.71 14.71 -3.38
N TRP A 13 -2.40 14.90 -3.53
CA TRP A 13 -1.50 13.80 -3.90
C TRP A 13 -1.46 12.63 -2.90
N PRO A 14 -1.59 12.81 -1.56
CA PRO A 14 -1.57 11.66 -0.65
C PRO A 14 -2.77 10.72 -0.86
N LEU A 15 -3.94 11.31 -1.17
CA LEU A 15 -5.13 10.54 -1.52
C LEU A 15 -4.94 9.84 -2.87
N ALA A 16 -4.35 10.50 -3.86
CA ALA A 16 -4.05 9.90 -5.16
C ALA A 16 -3.08 8.71 -5.02
N ALA A 17 -1.97 8.88 -4.29
CA ALA A 17 -1.01 7.81 -4.04
C ALA A 17 -1.66 6.61 -3.32
N TYR A 18 -2.47 6.88 -2.29
CA TYR A 18 -3.25 5.86 -1.60
C TYR A 18 -4.20 5.11 -2.54
N ALA A 19 -4.99 5.84 -3.33
CA ALA A 19 -5.99 5.25 -4.21
C ALA A 19 -5.36 4.43 -5.34
N VAL A 20 -4.27 4.94 -5.95
CA VAL A 20 -3.51 4.23 -6.99
C VAL A 20 -2.89 2.97 -6.44
N TRP A 21 -2.28 3.02 -5.24
CA TRP A 21 -1.73 1.84 -4.61
C TRP A 21 -2.81 0.78 -4.35
N LEU A 22 -3.94 1.18 -3.77
CA LEU A 22 -5.03 0.26 -3.44
C LEU A 22 -5.65 -0.38 -4.68
N ALA A 23 -5.88 0.41 -5.74
CA ALA A 23 -6.38 -0.08 -7.01
C ALA A 23 -5.39 -1.03 -7.69
N GLY A 24 -4.10 -0.64 -7.74
CA GLY A 24 -3.03 -1.47 -8.29
C GLY A 24 -2.93 -2.81 -7.58
N ALA A 25 -2.85 -2.81 -6.26
CA ALA A 25 -2.80 -4.02 -5.46
C ALA A 25 -4.02 -4.92 -5.70
N ALA A 26 -5.23 -4.35 -5.81
CA ALA A 26 -6.46 -5.12 -6.05
C ALA A 26 -6.46 -5.78 -7.44
N ILE A 27 -6.03 -5.04 -8.46
CA ILE A 27 -5.87 -5.55 -9.83
C ILE A 27 -4.83 -6.66 -9.86
N GLU A 28 -3.66 -6.44 -9.26
CA GLU A 28 -2.58 -7.43 -9.17
C GLU A 28 -3.01 -8.67 -8.40
N THR A 29 -3.86 -8.52 -7.38
CA THR A 29 -4.43 -9.67 -6.66
C THR A 29 -5.31 -10.52 -7.56
N ALA A 30 -6.20 -9.90 -8.33
CA ALA A 30 -7.05 -10.62 -9.28
C ALA A 30 -6.22 -11.33 -10.36
N ILE A 31 -5.18 -10.66 -10.88
CA ILE A 31 -4.25 -11.25 -11.85
C ILE A 31 -3.49 -12.42 -11.22
N GLY A 32 -2.89 -12.24 -10.04
CA GLY A 32 -2.09 -13.28 -9.37
C GLY A 32 -2.89 -14.53 -9.04
N ILE A 33 -4.13 -14.37 -8.55
CA ILE A 33 -5.03 -15.49 -8.28
C ILE A 33 -5.44 -16.18 -9.58
N SER A 34 -5.85 -15.43 -10.60
CA SER A 34 -6.33 -16.02 -11.87
C SER A 34 -5.23 -16.70 -12.68
N ALA A 35 -4.00 -16.18 -12.61
CA ALA A 35 -2.85 -16.69 -13.34
C ALA A 35 -2.10 -17.81 -12.62
N GLY A 36 -2.48 -18.15 -11.38
CA GLY A 36 -1.83 -19.22 -10.67
C GLY A 36 -0.46 -18.83 -10.09
N TRP A 37 -0.24 -17.57 -9.70
CA TRP A 37 1.06 -17.07 -9.27
C TRP A 37 1.18 -16.96 -7.74
N PRO A 38 1.68 -18.01 -7.05
CA PRO A 38 1.86 -17.97 -5.60
C PRO A 38 2.98 -16.99 -5.20
N ALA A 39 2.95 -16.52 -3.95
CA ALA A 39 4.05 -15.72 -3.40
C ALA A 39 5.38 -16.49 -3.48
N GLN A 40 6.47 -15.79 -3.86
CA GLN A 40 7.81 -16.37 -3.91
C GLN A 40 8.68 -15.88 -2.74
N PHE A 41 8.35 -14.72 -2.19
CA PHE A 41 9.03 -14.17 -1.03
C PHE A 41 8.70 -14.98 0.23
N LEU A 42 9.71 -15.15 1.09
CA LEU A 42 9.67 -15.99 2.31
C LEU A 42 9.38 -17.49 2.07
N GLY A 43 9.57 -17.99 0.85
CA GLY A 43 9.53 -19.42 0.53
C GLY A 43 8.69 -19.74 -0.72
N LYS A 44 8.78 -20.97 -1.22
CA LYS A 44 7.97 -21.42 -2.36
C LYS A 44 6.50 -21.52 -1.94
N GLY A 45 5.61 -20.73 -2.52
CA GLY A 45 4.16 -20.90 -2.33
C GLY A 45 3.58 -22.03 -3.18
N ASP A 46 2.33 -22.38 -2.88
CA ASP A 46 1.59 -23.48 -3.50
C ASP A 46 0.65 -22.95 -4.61
N PRO A 47 0.91 -23.25 -5.89
CA PRO A 47 0.07 -22.78 -6.99
C PRO A 47 -1.34 -23.38 -6.96
N HIS A 48 -1.56 -24.47 -6.23
CA HIS A 48 -2.89 -25.11 -6.11
C HIS A 48 -3.75 -24.50 -5.01
N ASN A 49 -3.21 -23.62 -4.16
CA ASN A 49 -3.91 -23.09 -2.99
C ASN A 49 -3.76 -21.56 -2.81
N ILE A 50 -3.60 -20.83 -3.91
CA ILE A 50 -3.25 -19.40 -3.90
C ILE A 50 -4.28 -18.54 -3.19
N SER A 51 -5.58 -18.83 -3.31
CA SER A 51 -6.62 -18.04 -2.64
C SER A 51 -6.48 -18.09 -1.12
N THR A 52 -6.08 -19.24 -0.58
CA THR A 52 -5.89 -19.43 0.85
C THR A 52 -4.54 -18.86 1.29
N GLU A 53 -3.48 -19.08 0.52
CA GLU A 53 -2.16 -18.50 0.80
C GLU A 53 -2.16 -16.98 0.70
N TRP A 54 -2.95 -16.40 -0.20
CA TRP A 54 -3.07 -14.95 -0.35
C TRP A 54 -3.49 -14.27 0.95
N ILE A 55 -4.25 -14.94 1.81
CA ILE A 55 -4.68 -14.35 3.09
C ILE A 55 -3.49 -13.99 3.97
N SER A 56 -2.46 -14.86 4.01
CA SER A 56 -1.32 -14.75 4.92
C SER A 56 -0.01 -14.37 4.25
N ARG A 57 0.19 -14.71 2.97
CA ARG A 57 1.44 -14.52 2.23
C ARG A 57 1.33 -13.56 1.06
N GLY A 58 0.13 -13.43 0.47
CA GLY A 58 -0.06 -12.67 -0.76
C GLY A 58 0.08 -13.55 -1.99
N THR A 59 0.27 -12.92 -3.15
CA THR A 59 0.64 -13.58 -4.42
C THR A 59 2.04 -13.11 -4.84
N ALA A 60 2.56 -13.60 -5.97
CA ALA A 60 3.83 -13.11 -6.51
C ALA A 60 3.83 -11.58 -6.78
N ILE A 61 2.65 -10.97 -6.93
CA ILE A 61 2.50 -9.57 -7.34
C ILE A 61 1.59 -8.77 -6.44
N SER A 62 1.01 -9.37 -5.41
CA SER A 62 0.02 -8.67 -4.58
C SER A 62 0.24 -8.94 -3.10
N PRO A 63 -0.06 -7.96 -2.24
CA PRO A 63 0.15 -8.10 -0.82
C PRO A 63 -0.90 -9.04 -0.21
N PRO A 64 -0.59 -9.63 0.97
CA PRO A 64 -1.55 -10.44 1.71
C PRO A 64 -2.76 -9.65 2.18
N LEU A 65 -3.88 -10.34 2.38
CA LEU A 65 -5.16 -9.74 2.79
C LEU A 65 -5.05 -8.88 4.06
N PHE A 66 -4.24 -9.28 5.04
CA PHE A 66 -4.11 -8.47 6.26
C PHE A 66 -3.49 -7.08 6.00
N LEU A 67 -2.61 -6.94 5.00
CA LEU A 67 -2.08 -5.62 4.60
C LEU A 67 -3.14 -4.79 3.86
N PHE A 68 -4.02 -5.43 3.08
CA PHE A 68 -5.19 -4.75 2.50
C PHE A 68 -6.09 -4.18 3.57
N ILE A 69 -6.44 -4.99 4.57
CA ILE A 69 -7.30 -4.55 5.67
C ILE A 69 -6.63 -3.41 6.43
N ALA A 70 -5.34 -3.53 6.74
CA ALA A 70 -4.58 -2.49 7.42
C ALA A 70 -4.57 -1.17 6.63
N VAL A 71 -4.32 -1.21 5.32
CA VAL A 71 -4.30 0.03 4.52
C VAL A 71 -5.71 0.64 4.41
N ILE A 72 -6.76 -0.17 4.27
CA ILE A 72 -8.15 0.32 4.20
C ILE A 72 -8.54 1.01 5.50
N LEU A 73 -8.28 0.37 6.65
CA LEU A 73 -8.52 0.97 7.96
C LEU A 73 -7.68 2.24 8.15
N GLY A 74 -6.41 2.20 7.72
CA GLY A 74 -5.52 3.36 7.72
C GLY A 74 -6.08 4.52 6.92
N GLY A 75 -6.58 4.26 5.71
CA GLY A 75 -7.22 5.26 4.85
C GLY A 75 -8.48 5.85 5.46
N VAL A 76 -9.37 5.02 6.03
CA VAL A 76 -10.57 5.49 6.74
C VAL A 76 -10.18 6.44 7.88
N LEU A 77 -9.23 6.07 8.72
CA LEU A 77 -8.75 6.91 9.82
C LEU A 77 -8.04 8.19 9.34
N ALA A 78 -7.28 8.10 8.26
CA ALA A 78 -6.50 9.19 7.69
C ALA A 78 -7.36 10.27 7.01
N PHE A 79 -8.40 9.85 6.29
CA PHE A 79 -9.17 10.71 5.38
C PHE A 79 -10.59 11.01 5.87
N ALA A 80 -11.25 10.09 6.58
CA ALA A 80 -12.63 10.30 7.03
C ALA A 80 -12.71 10.88 8.46
N ALA A 81 -11.64 10.78 9.26
CA ALA A 81 -11.69 11.23 10.64
C ALA A 81 -11.51 12.76 10.78
N THR A 82 -12.33 13.36 11.64
CA THR A 82 -12.34 14.81 11.91
C THR A 82 -11.34 15.26 12.95
N ARG A 83 -10.79 14.35 13.77
CA ARG A 83 -9.83 14.65 14.84
C ARG A 83 -8.40 14.35 14.40
N GLY A 84 -7.48 15.28 14.68
CA GLY A 84 -6.06 15.16 14.32
C GLY A 84 -5.41 13.86 14.80
N LYS A 85 -5.72 13.37 16.01
CA LYS A 85 -5.18 12.11 16.57
C LYS A 85 -5.47 10.89 15.67
N TRP A 86 -6.67 10.79 15.12
CA TRP A 86 -7.03 9.69 14.21
C TRP A 86 -6.27 9.76 12.88
N ARG A 87 -6.03 10.97 12.38
CA ARG A 87 -5.23 11.18 11.18
C ARG A 87 -3.76 10.78 11.39
N VAL A 88 -3.22 10.98 12.59
CA VAL A 88 -1.88 10.48 12.98
C VAL A 88 -1.85 8.95 12.94
N ILE A 89 -2.82 8.29 13.58
CA ILE A 89 -2.90 6.83 13.62
C ILE A 89 -3.06 6.26 12.20
N GLY A 90 -4.01 6.78 11.43
CA GLY A 90 -4.26 6.34 10.05
C GLY A 90 -3.06 6.56 9.13
N GLY A 91 -2.45 7.73 9.19
CA GLY A 91 -1.23 8.03 8.43
C GLY A 91 -0.05 7.15 8.83
N GLY A 92 0.11 6.88 10.12
CA GLY A 92 1.12 5.94 10.63
C GLY A 92 0.91 4.52 10.11
N LEU A 93 -0.33 4.02 10.10
CA LEU A 93 -0.66 2.70 9.57
C LEU A 93 -0.39 2.59 8.07
N ILE A 94 -0.80 3.59 7.29
CA ILE A 94 -0.49 3.67 5.84
C ILE A 94 1.03 3.70 5.61
N THR A 95 1.77 4.42 6.44
CA THR A 95 3.24 4.48 6.37
C THR A 95 3.86 3.10 6.59
N ALA A 96 3.42 2.41 7.65
CA ALA A 96 3.90 1.07 7.98
C ALA A 96 3.62 0.08 6.85
N VAL A 97 2.40 0.09 6.29
CA VAL A 97 2.05 -0.77 5.15
C VAL A 97 2.93 -0.46 3.94
N GLY A 98 3.17 0.82 3.62
CA GLY A 98 4.06 1.20 2.52
C GLY A 98 5.49 0.68 2.72
N ILE A 99 6.04 0.76 3.94
CA ILE A 99 7.37 0.22 4.24
C ILE A 99 7.41 -1.30 4.11
N ILE A 100 6.41 -2.01 4.66
CA ILE A 100 6.31 -3.47 4.53
C ILE A 100 6.19 -3.85 3.05
N GLY A 101 5.39 -3.12 2.27
CA GLY A 101 5.23 -3.31 0.83
C GLY A 101 6.53 -3.14 0.06
N VAL A 102 7.39 -2.18 0.42
CA VAL A 102 8.73 -2.05 -0.17
C VAL A 102 9.57 -3.30 0.07
N VAL A 103 9.62 -3.79 1.31
CA VAL A 103 10.39 -5.00 1.64
C VAL A 103 9.86 -6.22 0.88
N ALA A 104 8.53 -6.39 0.86
CA ALA A 104 7.89 -7.52 0.18
C ALA A 104 8.14 -7.49 -1.33
N THR A 105 7.91 -6.34 -1.98
CA THR A 105 8.10 -6.21 -3.43
C THR A 105 9.56 -6.32 -3.85
N LEU A 106 10.51 -5.78 -3.08
CA LEU A 106 11.93 -6.04 -3.32
C LEU A 106 12.26 -7.52 -3.14
N GLY A 107 11.65 -8.19 -2.16
CA GLY A 107 11.75 -9.63 -1.97
C GLY A 107 11.32 -10.44 -3.19
N GLU A 108 10.15 -10.12 -3.76
CA GLU A 108 9.63 -10.75 -4.98
C GLU A 108 10.49 -10.45 -6.21
N LEU A 109 11.02 -9.23 -6.32
CA LEU A 109 11.94 -8.84 -7.40
C LEU A 109 13.24 -9.67 -7.38
N LEU A 110 13.71 -10.02 -6.17
CA LEU A 110 14.94 -10.78 -5.96
C LEU A 110 14.70 -12.30 -5.93
N ALA A 111 13.45 -12.76 -5.85
CA ALA A 111 13.12 -14.17 -5.83
C ALA A 111 13.56 -14.87 -7.12
N ALA A 112 13.92 -16.15 -7.02
CA ALA A 112 14.22 -16.96 -8.20
C ALA A 112 12.94 -17.23 -9.01
N ALA A 113 13.05 -17.23 -10.34
CA ALA A 113 11.91 -17.63 -11.17
C ALA A 113 11.57 -19.11 -10.92
N THR A 114 10.29 -19.43 -10.97
CA THR A 114 9.78 -20.80 -10.88
C THR A 114 9.00 -21.14 -12.15
N PRO A 115 8.74 -22.44 -12.43
CA PRO A 115 7.86 -22.82 -13.54
C PRO A 115 6.47 -22.17 -13.46
N ASP A 116 6.01 -21.92 -12.23
CA ASP A 116 4.67 -21.36 -11.96
C ASP A 116 4.63 -19.84 -12.06
N VAL A 117 5.77 -19.13 -11.92
CA VAL A 117 5.84 -17.67 -11.93
C VAL A 117 6.89 -17.19 -12.95
N PRO A 118 6.46 -16.71 -14.14
CA PRO A 118 7.37 -16.23 -15.17
C PRO A 118 8.23 -15.05 -14.70
N ARG A 119 9.48 -14.95 -15.19
CA ARG A 119 10.39 -13.85 -14.80
C ARG A 119 9.82 -12.46 -15.08
N GLY A 120 9.00 -12.32 -16.13
CA GLY A 120 8.35 -11.05 -16.47
C GLY A 120 7.40 -10.52 -15.39
N VAL A 121 6.87 -11.40 -14.53
CA VAL A 121 6.01 -11.04 -13.41
C VAL A 121 6.74 -10.13 -12.42
N GLN A 122 8.05 -10.28 -12.27
CA GLN A 122 8.85 -9.49 -11.33
C GLN A 122 8.99 -8.01 -11.72
N TRP A 123 8.61 -7.62 -12.94
CA TRP A 123 8.50 -6.20 -13.30
C TRP A 123 7.38 -5.49 -12.56
N SER A 124 6.30 -6.20 -12.18
CA SER A 124 5.28 -5.63 -11.31
C SER A 124 5.86 -5.31 -9.94
N ALA A 125 6.83 -6.09 -9.45
CA ALA A 125 7.47 -5.86 -8.16
C ALA A 125 8.25 -4.53 -8.15
N LEU A 126 8.87 -4.13 -9.26
CA LEU A 126 9.50 -2.80 -9.38
C LEU A 126 8.48 -1.66 -9.28
N ILE A 127 7.35 -1.80 -9.98
CA ILE A 127 6.24 -0.82 -9.93
C ILE A 127 5.66 -0.79 -8.51
N GLY A 128 5.44 -1.96 -7.92
CA GLY A 128 4.96 -2.15 -6.55
C GLY A 128 5.88 -1.52 -5.51
N THR A 129 7.20 -1.58 -5.70
CA THR A 129 8.17 -0.88 -4.82
C THR A 129 7.98 0.63 -4.92
N ALA A 130 7.91 1.19 -6.14
CA ALA A 130 7.71 2.62 -6.34
C ALA A 130 6.37 3.11 -5.75
N LEU A 131 5.29 2.36 -5.99
CA LEU A 131 3.97 2.66 -5.42
C LEU A 131 3.99 2.55 -3.89
N SER A 132 4.67 1.56 -3.32
CA SER A 132 4.76 1.37 -1.87
C SER A 132 5.58 2.48 -1.19
N LEU A 133 6.62 2.98 -1.85
CA LEU A 133 7.34 4.19 -1.41
C LEU A 133 6.44 5.43 -1.44
N ALA A 134 5.67 5.61 -2.52
CA ALA A 134 4.71 6.72 -2.62
C ALA A 134 3.63 6.63 -1.53
N LEU A 135 3.13 5.43 -1.24
CA LEU A 135 2.19 5.16 -0.15
C LEU A 135 2.81 5.51 1.22
N ALA A 136 4.05 5.10 1.47
CA ALA A 136 4.75 5.40 2.71
C ALA A 136 4.91 6.92 2.92
N ALA A 137 5.33 7.63 1.87
CA ALA A 137 5.47 9.09 1.90
C ALA A 137 4.11 9.80 2.10
N ALA A 138 3.05 9.30 1.47
CA ALA A 138 1.69 9.81 1.63
C ALA A 138 1.22 9.65 3.09
N GLY A 139 1.36 8.46 3.66
CA GLY A 139 1.04 8.17 5.07
C GLY A 139 1.78 9.11 6.03
N ALA A 140 3.09 9.28 5.85
CA ALA A 140 3.91 10.13 6.71
C ALA A 140 3.50 11.60 6.62
N THR A 141 3.14 12.06 5.43
CA THR A 141 2.63 13.43 5.20
C THR A 141 1.31 13.65 5.93
N ILE A 142 0.40 12.68 5.87
CA ILE A 142 -0.89 12.75 6.57
C ILE A 142 -0.69 12.75 8.08
N ALA A 143 0.19 11.88 8.60
CA ALA A 143 0.47 11.80 10.03
C ALA A 143 1.01 13.13 10.56
N ARG A 144 2.00 13.72 9.88
CA ARG A 144 2.56 15.03 10.24
C ARG A 144 1.52 16.15 10.22
N ALA A 145 0.60 16.14 9.26
CA ALA A 145 -0.51 17.10 9.22
C ALA A 145 -1.45 16.92 10.42
N GLY A 146 -1.75 15.67 10.82
CA GLY A 146 -2.51 15.34 12.02
C GLY A 146 -1.85 15.85 13.30
N GLU A 147 -0.53 15.67 13.45
CA GLU A 147 0.23 16.13 14.62
C GLU A 147 0.16 17.65 14.80
N ARG A 148 0.28 18.41 13.70
CA ARG A 148 0.15 19.88 13.72
C ARG A 148 -1.22 20.32 14.22
N GLN A 149 -2.28 19.60 13.83
CA GLN A 149 -3.64 19.88 14.32
C GLN A 149 -3.82 19.54 15.80
N VAL A 150 -3.10 18.55 16.32
CA VAL A 150 -3.15 18.19 17.75
C VAL A 150 -2.39 19.21 18.59
N LYS A 151 -1.23 19.69 18.14
CA LYS A 151 -0.39 20.66 18.87
C LYS A 151 -0.95 22.09 18.86
N GLY A 152 -1.79 22.44 17.87
CA GLY A 152 -2.42 23.75 17.76
C GLY A 152 -3.74 23.90 18.52
N ARG A 153 -4.10 22.93 19.35
CA ARG A 153 -5.28 22.95 20.24
C ARG A 153 -4.82 22.91 21.69
#